data_AF-A0A8J9TSI5-F1
#
_entry.id   AF-A0A8J9TSI5-F1
#
_cell.length_a   1.000
_cell.length_b   1.000
_cell.length_c   1.000
_cell.angle_alpha   90.00
_cell.angle_beta   90.00
_cell.angle_gamma   90.00
#
_symmetry.space_group_name_H-M   'P 1'
#
loop_
_entity.id
_entity.type
_entity.pdbx_description
1 polymer ?
#
loop_
_entity_poly.entity_id
_entity_poly.type
_entity_poly.pdbx_seq_one_letter_code
_entity_poly.pdbx_strand_id
1 'polypeptide(L)'
;MYVSINDAAYFPKTFFGRESTLLKTPIGIDDTKRATRRYFENSTERTSLEPVPRPLIEDLVVGPKVTGNVAWLLQFAVLGFPKCGTSFMMRYLGQHDEIAMLTDKEHCELTTGTKDSFLVKTLLDKLPSGNYARGLKCPKQLEDPLAMDRLFRYFPNVRVIVGVRHPVL
;
A
#
# COMPACT_ATOMS: atom_id res chain seq x y z
N MET A 1 -15.97 17.10 -12.36
CA MET A 1 -16.52 18.03 -11.36
C MET A 1 -15.70 17.81 -10.09
N TYR A 2 -14.72 18.68 -9.85
CA TYR A 2 -13.90 18.64 -8.63
C TYR A 2 -14.63 19.42 -7.53
N VAL A 3 -14.75 18.84 -6.35
CA VAL A 3 -15.14 19.57 -5.13
C VAL A 3 -13.92 19.57 -4.22
N SER A 4 -13.35 20.76 -4.05
CA SER A 4 -12.29 21.07 -3.10
C SER A 4 -12.87 20.99 -1.68
N ILE A 5 -12.28 20.19 -0.80
CA ILE A 5 -12.68 20.11 0.60
C ILE A 5 -12.01 21.28 1.32
N ASN A 6 -12.56 22.47 1.16
CA ASN A 6 -12.18 23.65 1.93
C ASN A 6 -13.38 24.54 2.29
N ASP A 7 -14.58 23.97 2.33
CA ASP A 7 -15.75 24.64 2.89
C ASP A 7 -16.20 23.93 4.17
N ALA A 8 -16.21 24.69 5.26
CA ALA A 8 -16.73 24.29 6.55
C ALA A 8 -18.22 23.94 6.42
N ALA A 9 -18.53 22.65 6.36
CA ALA A 9 -19.90 22.18 6.29
C ALA A 9 -20.62 22.41 7.63
N TYR A 10 -21.60 23.30 7.58
CA TYR A 10 -22.59 23.56 8.61
C TYR A 10 -23.45 22.30 8.84
N PHE A 11 -23.33 21.67 10.01
CA PHE A 11 -24.17 20.55 10.40
C PHE A 11 -25.50 21.06 11.00
N PRO A 12 -26.67 20.67 10.49
CA PRO A 12 -27.94 21.01 11.12
C PRO A 12 -28.09 20.30 12.46
N LYS A 13 -28.44 21.09 13.49
CA LYS A 13 -28.65 20.65 14.87
C LYS A 13 -29.99 19.92 15.03
N THR A 14 -30.06 18.62 14.78
CA THR A 14 -31.09 17.76 15.39
C THR A 14 -30.64 16.30 15.43
N PHE A 15 -29.81 15.96 16.41
CA PHE A 15 -29.79 14.62 16.99
C PHE A 15 -29.62 14.78 18.50
N PHE A 16 -30.73 14.69 19.23
CA PHE A 16 -30.73 14.58 20.68
C PHE A 16 -30.28 13.16 21.03
N GLY A 17 -28.99 13.01 21.30
CA GLY A 17 -28.38 11.80 21.84
C GLY A 17 -27.54 12.18 23.03
N ARG A 18 -28.12 11.99 24.22
CA ARG A 18 -27.52 11.85 25.57
C ARG A 18 -26.08 12.40 25.72
N GLU A 19 -25.92 13.47 26.49
CA GLU A 19 -24.62 13.95 26.97
C GLU A 19 -23.81 12.78 27.57
N SER A 20 -22.85 12.30 26.79
CA SER A 20 -21.73 11.51 27.29
C SER A 20 -20.59 12.49 27.42
N THR A 21 -20.23 12.77 28.67
CA THR A 21 -19.06 13.48 29.16
C THR A 21 -17.92 13.56 28.15
N LEU A 22 -17.46 14.79 27.88
CA LEU A 22 -16.18 15.13 27.25
C LEU A 22 -15.07 14.18 27.72
N LEU A 23 -14.76 13.16 26.90
CA LEU A 23 -13.43 12.57 26.91
C LEU A 23 -12.50 13.65 26.35
N LYS A 24 -11.93 14.45 27.26
CA LYS A 24 -10.79 15.32 26.98
C LYS A 24 -9.67 14.44 26.42
N THR A 25 -9.52 14.38 25.11
CA THR A 25 -8.30 13.84 24.50
C THR A 25 -7.17 14.84 24.77
N PRO A 26 -6.10 14.45 25.46
CA PRO A 26 -5.01 15.34 25.84
C PRO A 26 -3.97 15.41 24.72
N ILE A 27 -4.39 15.68 23.47
CA ILE A 27 -3.47 15.76 22.34
C ILE A 27 -3.80 17.02 21.57
N GLY A 28 -2.90 18.01 21.66
CA GLY A 28 -3.06 19.27 20.97
C GLY A 28 -3.03 19.09 19.46
N ILE A 29 -3.68 19.98 18.72
CA ILE A 29 -3.60 20.04 17.24
C ILE A 29 -2.13 20.17 16.78
N ASP A 30 -1.24 20.67 17.63
CA ASP A 30 0.21 20.74 17.38
C ASP A 30 0.92 19.37 17.48
N ASP A 31 0.48 18.50 18.40
CA ASP A 31 1.04 17.16 18.57
C ASP A 31 0.69 16.25 17.39
N THR A 32 -0.49 16.40 16.78
CA THR A 32 -0.84 15.65 15.56
C THR A 32 0.01 16.03 14.36
N LYS A 33 0.34 17.33 14.18
CA LYS A 33 1.27 17.81 13.15
C LYS A 33 2.70 17.34 13.40
N ARG A 34 3.15 17.35 14.66
CA ARG A 34 4.48 16.87 15.06
C ARG A 34 4.60 15.34 14.91
N ALA A 35 3.56 14.59 15.25
CA ALA A 35 3.51 13.14 15.09
C ALA A 35 3.51 12.73 13.62
N THR A 36 2.68 13.36 12.79
CA THR A 36 2.64 13.09 11.34
C THR A 36 3.96 13.43 10.65
N ARG A 37 4.61 14.54 11.02
CA ARG A 37 5.92 14.91 10.46
C ARG A 37 7.04 13.95 10.83
N ARG A 38 7.16 13.55 12.11
CA ARG A 38 8.15 12.54 12.53
C ARG A 38 7.91 11.17 11.89
N TYR A 39 6.64 10.79 11.70
CA TYR A 39 6.29 9.56 10.99
C TYR A 39 6.68 9.64 9.50
N PHE A 40 6.48 10.80 8.87
CA PHE A 40 6.84 11.03 7.47
C PHE A 40 8.36 11.04 7.26
N GLU A 41 9.12 11.75 8.10
CA GLU A 41 10.59 11.77 8.08
C GLU A 41 11.17 10.34 8.27
N ASN A 42 10.69 9.60 9.27
CA ASN A 42 11.06 8.18 9.46
C ASN A 42 10.60 7.25 8.31
N SER A 43 9.51 7.60 7.60
CA SER A 43 9.04 6.81 6.46
C SER A 43 9.90 7.02 5.22
N THR A 44 10.44 8.24 5.05
CA THR A 44 11.27 8.60 3.90
C THR A 44 12.60 7.85 3.98
N GLU A 45 13.16 7.70 5.19
CA GLU A 45 14.35 6.86 5.47
C GLU A 45 14.14 5.35 5.23
N ARG A 46 12.89 4.86 5.17
CA ARG A 46 12.58 3.42 5.05
C ARG A 46 12.30 2.94 3.63
N THR A 47 12.42 3.79 2.62
CA THR A 47 12.27 3.34 1.23
C THR A 47 13.50 2.50 0.89
N SER A 48 13.37 1.17 1.00
CA SER A 48 14.47 0.25 0.72
C SER A 48 14.95 0.50 -0.71
N LEU A 49 16.17 1.00 -0.85
CA LEU A 49 16.79 1.25 -2.15
C LEU A 49 17.08 -0.08 -2.85
N GLU A 50 17.12 -0.04 -4.17
CA GLU A 50 17.53 -1.21 -4.94
C GLU A 50 19.03 -1.51 -4.69
N PRO A 51 19.40 -2.75 -4.33
CA PRO A 51 20.81 -3.13 -4.23
C PRO A 51 21.51 -3.04 -5.59
N VAL A 52 22.75 -2.55 -5.56
CA VAL A 52 23.63 -2.43 -6.73
C VAL A 52 24.84 -3.35 -6.51
N PRO A 53 25.09 -4.35 -7.37
CA PRO A 53 24.33 -4.71 -8.57
C PRO A 53 22.97 -5.37 -8.26
N ARG A 54 22.02 -5.29 -9.21
CA ARG A 54 20.72 -5.99 -9.10
C ARG A 54 20.96 -7.50 -8.96
N PRO A 55 20.45 -8.15 -7.89
CA PRO A 55 20.60 -9.59 -7.67
C PRO A 55 20.00 -10.43 -8.80
N LEU A 56 20.56 -11.61 -9.04
CA LEU A 56 20.01 -12.56 -10.00
C LEU A 56 18.75 -13.21 -9.40
N ILE A 57 17.87 -13.70 -10.28
CA ILE A 57 16.62 -14.34 -9.82
C ILE A 57 16.88 -15.60 -8.99
N GLU A 58 17.98 -16.31 -9.29
CA GLU A 58 18.41 -17.53 -8.61
C GLU A 58 18.78 -17.28 -7.14
N ASP A 59 19.29 -16.09 -6.82
CA ASP A 59 19.62 -15.68 -5.46
C ASP A 59 18.37 -15.39 -4.61
N LEU A 60 17.28 -14.99 -5.27
CA LEU A 60 16.03 -14.61 -4.61
C LEU A 60 15.07 -15.79 -4.45
N VAL A 61 15.09 -16.72 -5.39
CA VAL A 61 14.07 -17.76 -5.52
C VAL A 61 14.68 -19.12 -5.84
N VAL A 62 14.36 -20.12 -5.02
CA VAL A 62 14.68 -21.53 -5.27
C VAL A 62 13.38 -22.31 -5.44
N GLY A 63 13.05 -22.68 -6.68
CA GLY A 63 11.82 -23.39 -7.03
C GLY A 63 10.55 -22.58 -6.68
N PRO A 64 9.61 -23.12 -5.87
CA PRO A 64 8.43 -22.40 -5.43
C PRO A 64 8.68 -21.45 -4.25
N LYS A 65 9.88 -21.46 -3.65
CA LYS A 65 10.17 -20.78 -2.39
C LYS A 65 10.99 -19.51 -2.61
N VAL A 66 10.59 -18.44 -1.93
CA VAL A 66 11.38 -17.20 -1.82
C VAL A 66 12.40 -17.39 -0.69
N THR A 67 13.69 -17.28 -1.01
CA THR A 67 14.81 -17.53 -0.09
C THR A 67 15.65 -16.29 0.18
N GLY A 68 15.82 -15.41 -0.82
CA GLY A 68 16.63 -14.21 -0.70
C GLY A 68 15.89 -13.00 -0.13
N ASN A 69 16.62 -11.90 0.08
CA ASN A 69 16.04 -10.65 0.53
C ASN A 69 15.31 -9.94 -0.62
N VAL A 70 13.98 -9.94 -0.55
CA VAL A 70 13.09 -9.30 -1.54
C VAL A 70 12.42 -8.02 -1.02
N ALA A 71 12.78 -7.55 0.19
CA ALA A 71 12.11 -6.42 0.84
C ALA A 71 12.17 -5.10 0.06
N TRP A 72 13.09 -4.98 -0.90
CA TRP A 72 13.30 -3.82 -1.76
C TRP A 72 12.52 -3.87 -3.08
N LEU A 73 11.91 -5.02 -3.42
CA LEU A 73 11.19 -5.17 -4.69
C LEU A 73 9.82 -4.47 -4.70
N LEU A 74 9.24 -4.20 -3.53
CA LEU A 74 7.91 -3.64 -3.40
C LEU A 74 7.86 -2.57 -2.30
N GLN A 75 7.55 -1.33 -2.68
CA GLN A 75 7.42 -0.20 -1.77
C GLN A 75 5.97 0.06 -1.36
N PHE A 76 5.00 -0.22 -2.23
CA PHE A 76 3.60 -0.08 -1.87
C PHE A 76 2.68 -1.09 -2.57
N ALA A 77 1.51 -1.31 -1.99
CA ALA A 77 0.48 -2.17 -2.57
C ALA A 77 -0.89 -1.47 -2.52
N VAL A 78 -1.56 -1.42 -3.67
CA VAL A 78 -2.94 -0.95 -3.78
C VAL A 78 -3.87 -2.13 -3.49
N LEU A 79 -4.39 -2.16 -2.26
CA LEU A 79 -5.30 -3.18 -1.76
C LEU A 79 -6.69 -2.56 -1.50
N GLY A 80 -7.63 -3.40 -1.05
CA GLY A 80 -8.96 -2.96 -0.63
C GLY A 80 -10.06 -3.69 -1.38
N PHE A 81 -11.30 -3.45 -1.02
CA PHE A 81 -12.39 -4.28 -1.53
C PHE A 81 -12.62 -4.08 -3.03
N PRO A 82 -13.13 -5.12 -3.73
CA PRO A 82 -13.60 -4.97 -5.10
C PRO A 82 -14.52 -3.75 -5.24
N LYS A 83 -14.38 -3.05 -6.38
CA LYS A 83 -15.14 -1.81 -6.72
C LYS A 83 -14.77 -0.55 -5.93
N CYS A 84 -13.75 -0.56 -5.07
CA CYS A 84 -13.27 0.65 -4.38
C CYS A 84 -12.25 1.50 -5.17
N GLY A 85 -12.30 1.49 -6.51
CA GLY A 85 -11.41 2.30 -7.33
C GLY A 85 -9.94 1.86 -7.39
N THR A 86 -9.60 0.64 -6.96
CA THR A 86 -8.22 0.12 -6.98
C THR A 86 -7.61 0.08 -8.39
N SER A 87 -8.39 -0.23 -9.44
CA SER A 87 -7.91 -0.17 -10.83
C SER A 87 -7.63 1.26 -11.30
N PHE A 88 -8.42 2.23 -10.83
CA PHE A 88 -8.17 3.64 -11.11
C PHE A 88 -6.86 4.07 -10.46
N MET A 89 -6.69 3.76 -9.17
CA MET A 89 -5.45 4.08 -8.43
C MET A 89 -4.21 3.45 -9.08
N MET A 90 -4.28 2.19 -9.49
CA MET A 90 -3.19 1.50 -10.20
C MET A 90 -2.76 2.25 -11.47
N ARG A 91 -3.74 2.67 -12.29
CA ARG A 91 -3.48 3.39 -13.54
C ARG A 91 -2.98 4.81 -13.29
N TYR A 92 -3.57 5.51 -12.32
CA TYR A 92 -3.21 6.87 -11.97
C TYR A 92 -1.78 6.95 -11.42
N LEU A 93 -1.43 6.07 -10.47
CA LEU A 93 -0.07 6.04 -9.93
C LEU A 93 0.96 5.57 -10.97
N GLY A 94 0.59 4.64 -11.85
CA GLY A 94 1.46 4.17 -12.93
C GLY A 94 1.77 5.20 -14.01
N GLN A 95 1.17 6.39 -13.98
CA GLN A 95 1.50 7.50 -14.88
C GLN A 95 2.63 8.40 -14.36
N HIS A 96 3.09 8.19 -13.13
CA HIS A 96 4.11 9.04 -12.51
C HIS A 96 5.52 8.50 -12.78
N ASP A 97 6.44 9.37 -13.21
CA ASP A 97 7.79 8.97 -13.63
C ASP A 97 8.60 8.29 -12.52
N GLU A 98 8.36 8.63 -11.26
CA GLU A 98 9.06 8.01 -10.11
C GLU A 98 8.40 6.70 -9.63
N ILE A 99 7.31 6.27 -10.26
CA ILE A 99 6.51 5.12 -9.82
C ILE A 99 6.53 4.03 -10.89
N ALA A 100 6.89 2.81 -10.48
CA ALA A 100 6.82 1.64 -11.33
C ALA A 100 5.72 0.69 -10.85
N MET A 101 4.59 0.67 -11.55
CA MET A 101 3.44 -0.18 -11.23
C MET A 101 3.36 -1.39 -12.16
N LEU A 102 3.02 -2.56 -11.61
CA LEU A 102 2.49 -3.65 -12.42
C LEU A 102 1.05 -3.32 -12.86
N THR A 103 0.86 -3.05 -14.15
CA THR A 103 -0.43 -2.59 -14.71
C THR A 103 -1.13 -3.59 -15.63
N ASP A 104 -0.50 -4.72 -15.97
CA ASP A 104 -1.05 -5.68 -16.93
C ASP A 104 -2.27 -6.44 -16.39
N LYS A 105 -2.29 -6.72 -15.09
CA LYS A 105 -3.39 -7.42 -14.41
C LYS A 105 -3.34 -7.19 -12.91
N GLU A 106 -4.26 -7.84 -12.19
CA GLU A 106 -4.19 -7.94 -10.73
C GLU A 106 -3.14 -8.99 -10.33
N HIS A 107 -2.24 -8.61 -9.44
CA HIS A 107 -1.17 -9.46 -8.93
C HIS A 107 -1.50 -9.91 -7.51
N CYS A 108 -2.30 -10.98 -7.43
CA CYS A 108 -2.83 -11.57 -6.20
C CYS A 108 -2.15 -12.90 -5.84
N GLU A 109 -0.93 -13.14 -6.30
CA GLU A 109 -0.27 -14.44 -6.15
C GLU A 109 -0.11 -14.88 -4.69
N LEU A 110 0.05 -13.92 -3.77
CA LEU A 110 0.15 -14.18 -2.33
C LEU A 110 -1.13 -14.77 -1.71
N THR A 111 -2.30 -14.62 -2.35
CA THR A 111 -3.56 -15.23 -1.87
C THR A 111 -3.65 -16.72 -2.19
N THR A 112 -2.84 -17.22 -3.12
CA THR A 112 -2.84 -18.66 -3.46
C THR A 112 -1.86 -19.45 -2.58
N GLY A 113 -0.82 -18.80 -2.05
CA GLY A 113 0.21 -19.39 -1.20
C GLY A 113 1.20 -20.34 -1.88
N THR A 114 1.01 -20.63 -3.18
CA THR A 114 1.91 -21.47 -4.00
C THR A 114 2.64 -20.67 -5.08
N LYS A 115 2.31 -19.39 -5.24
CA LYS A 115 2.76 -18.52 -6.34
C LYS A 115 3.63 -17.35 -5.87
N ASP A 116 4.11 -17.38 -4.63
CA ASP A 116 4.90 -16.29 -4.04
C ASP A 116 6.19 -16.04 -4.84
N SER A 117 6.85 -17.12 -5.27
CA SER A 117 8.02 -17.03 -6.15
C SER A 117 7.70 -16.45 -7.54
N PHE A 118 6.51 -16.71 -8.06
CA PHE A 118 6.06 -16.16 -9.34
C PHE A 118 5.86 -14.65 -9.24
N LEU A 119 5.36 -14.14 -8.11
CA LEU A 119 5.27 -12.70 -7.86
C LEU A 119 6.65 -12.05 -7.88
N VAL A 120 7.62 -12.61 -7.14
CA VAL A 120 8.99 -12.09 -7.09
C VAL A 120 9.63 -12.07 -8.48
N LYS A 121 9.47 -13.14 -9.25
CA LYS A 121 9.91 -13.20 -10.65
C LYS A 121 9.28 -12.11 -11.50
N THR A 122 7.96 -11.92 -11.37
CA THR A 122 7.22 -10.92 -12.13
C THR A 122 7.65 -9.49 -11.78
N LEU A 123 7.88 -9.20 -10.49
CA LEU A 123 8.37 -7.90 -10.04
C LEU A 123 9.76 -7.60 -10.60
N LEU A 124 10.67 -8.58 -10.60
CA LEU A 124 12.04 -8.39 -11.09
C LEU A 124 12.10 -8.22 -12.62
N ASP A 125 11.29 -8.96 -13.36
CA ASP A 125 11.27 -8.99 -14.83
C ASP A 125 10.53 -7.78 -15.41
N LYS A 126 9.38 -7.41 -14.85
CA LYS A 126 8.52 -6.36 -15.42
C LYS A 126 8.82 -4.95 -14.93
N LEU A 127 9.46 -4.79 -13.77
CA LEU A 127 9.74 -3.46 -13.22
C LEU A 127 11.18 -3.01 -13.54
N PRO A 128 11.35 -1.73 -13.92
CA PRO A 128 12.64 -1.23 -14.39
C PRO A 128 13.74 -1.24 -13.32
N SER A 129 14.97 -1.38 -13.82
CA SER A 129 16.24 -0.81 -13.33
C SER A 129 16.14 0.48 -12.51
N GLY A 130 16.36 0.50 -11.19
CA GLY A 130 16.66 1.72 -10.46
C GLY A 130 15.70 2.05 -9.31
N ASN A 131 15.86 3.27 -8.80
CA ASN A 131 15.18 3.78 -7.61
C ASN A 131 13.78 4.29 -7.94
N TYR A 132 12.86 3.38 -8.23
CA TYR A 132 11.44 3.67 -8.38
C TYR A 132 10.66 3.25 -7.14
N ALA A 133 9.58 3.96 -6.83
CA ALA A 133 8.58 3.44 -5.92
C ALA A 133 7.79 2.34 -6.64
N ARG A 134 8.05 1.08 -6.31
CA ARG A 134 7.41 -0.07 -6.96
C ARG A 134 6.12 -0.44 -6.28
N GLY A 135 5.11 -0.73 -7.10
CA GLY A 135 3.84 -1.16 -6.57
C GLY A 135 3.10 -2.19 -7.39
N LEU A 136 2.16 -2.84 -6.72
CA LEU A 136 1.23 -3.80 -7.29
C LEU A 136 -0.20 -3.50 -6.85
N LYS A 137 -1.16 -4.15 -7.49
CA LYS A 137 -2.57 -4.07 -7.13
C LYS A 137 -3.16 -5.46 -6.93
N CYS A 138 -3.78 -5.69 -5.78
CA CYS A 138 -4.64 -6.84 -5.53
C CYS A 138 -5.79 -6.48 -4.57
N PRO A 139 -7.04 -6.32 -5.05
CA PRO A 139 -8.16 -5.98 -4.18
C PRO A 139 -8.40 -7.03 -3.09
N LYS A 140 -8.48 -8.29 -3.51
CA LYS A 140 -8.89 -9.41 -2.65
C LYS A 140 -7.89 -9.77 -1.56
N GLN A 141 -6.66 -9.28 -1.62
CA GLN A 141 -5.62 -9.64 -0.66
C GLN A 141 -5.95 -9.19 0.76
N LEU A 142 -6.68 -8.08 0.91
CA LEU A 142 -7.09 -7.58 2.23
C LEU A 142 -8.10 -8.53 2.92
N GLU A 143 -8.79 -9.36 2.15
CA GLU A 143 -9.77 -10.34 2.65
C GLU A 143 -9.10 -11.66 3.12
N ASP A 144 -7.80 -11.85 2.83
CA ASP A 144 -7.04 -13.06 3.18
C ASP A 144 -5.92 -12.74 4.21
N PRO A 145 -6.11 -13.11 5.49
CA PRO A 145 -5.11 -12.88 6.53
C PRO A 145 -3.76 -13.53 6.25
N LEU A 146 -3.73 -14.71 5.61
CA LEU A 146 -2.48 -15.40 5.27
C LEU A 146 -1.74 -14.67 4.16
N ALA A 147 -2.46 -14.10 3.20
CA ALA A 147 -1.85 -13.28 2.15
C ALA A 147 -1.27 -11.98 2.71
N MET A 148 -1.94 -11.37 3.69
CA MET A 148 -1.42 -10.20 4.40
C MET A 148 -0.16 -10.53 5.23
N ASP A 149 -0.16 -11.67 5.93
CA ASP A 149 1.03 -12.13 6.66
C ASP A 149 2.21 -12.39 5.71
N ARG A 150 1.99 -13.06 4.58
CA ARG A 150 3.01 -13.25 3.54
C ARG A 150 3.53 -11.92 2.98
N LEU A 151 2.63 -10.95 2.72
CA LEU A 151 3.01 -9.63 2.21
C LEU A 151 4.00 -8.95 3.16
N PHE A 152 3.69 -8.87 4.45
CA PHE A 152 4.55 -8.21 5.42
C PHE A 152 5.80 -9.02 5.76
N ARG A 153 5.76 -10.35 5.64
CA ARG A 153 6.93 -11.21 5.78
C ARG A 153 7.96 -10.97 4.67
N TYR A 154 7.52 -10.86 3.42
CA TYR A 154 8.41 -10.64 2.28
C TYR A 154 8.80 -9.17 2.11
N PHE A 155 7.86 -8.25 2.36
CA PHE A 155 8.01 -6.83 2.15
C PHE A 155 7.68 -6.05 3.43
N PRO A 156 8.54 -6.13 4.46
CA PRO A 156 8.27 -5.54 5.78
C PRO A 156 8.09 -4.02 5.77
N ASN A 157 8.65 -3.33 4.75
CA ASN A 157 8.56 -1.88 4.60
C ASN A 157 7.45 -1.44 3.63
N VAL A 158 6.61 -2.36 3.14
CA VAL A 158 5.56 -2.04 2.17
C VAL A 158 4.51 -1.11 2.79
N ARG A 159 4.12 -0.09 2.03
CA ARG A 159 3.02 0.81 2.37
C ARG A 159 1.73 0.30 1.72
N VAL A 160 0.67 0.19 2.50
CA VAL A 160 -0.62 -0.28 1.99
C VAL A 160 -1.54 0.90 1.70
N ILE A 161 -1.98 1.03 0.45
CA ILE A 161 -3.01 1.98 0.03
C ILE A 161 -4.33 1.20 -0.04
N VAL A 162 -5.28 1.52 0.84
CA VAL A 162 -6.57 0.83 0.91
C VAL A 162 -7.67 1.68 0.27
N GLY A 163 -8.26 1.16 -0.81
CA GLY A 163 -9.48 1.73 -1.37
C GLY A 163 -10.69 1.35 -0.52
N VAL A 164 -11.44 2.33 -0.04
CA VAL A 164 -12.71 2.15 0.66
C VAL A 164 -13.80 2.95 -0.04
N ARG A 165 -15.00 2.36 -0.15
CA ARG A 165 -16.21 3.04 -0.60
C ARG A 165 -17.34 2.78 0.38
N HIS A 166 -18.38 3.59 0.32
CA HIS A 166 -19.60 3.34 1.08
C HIS A 166 -20.14 1.92 0.79
N PRO A 167 -20.41 1.08 1.80
CA PRO A 167 -20.71 -0.34 1.58
C PRO A 167 -22.08 -0.60 0.94
N VAL A 168 -22.97 0.41 0.91
CA VAL A 168 -24.37 0.28 0.44
C VAL A 168 -24.54 0.74 -1.01
N LEU A 169 -23.68 0.29 -1.93
CA LEU A 169 -23.89 0.42 -3.39
C LEU A 169 -23.26 -0.74 -4.16
#